data_AF-U1MV99-F1
#
_entry.id   AF-U1MV99-F1
#
_cell.length_a   1.000
_cell.length_b   1.000
_cell.length_c   1.000
_cell.angle_alpha   90.00
_cell.angle_beta   90.00
_cell.angle_gamma   90.00
#
_symmetry.space_group_name_H-M   'P 1'
#
loop_
_entity.id
_entity.type
_entity.pdbx_description
1 polymer ?
#
loop_
_entity_poly.entity_id
_entity_poly.type
_entity_poly.pdbx_seq_one_letter_code
_entity_poly.pdbx_strand_id
1 'polypeptide(L)' 'MAIKVTRTYVGHITNQQQVRDDLHSLGDAASKIWNVARWTADRVWDAIGEIPDGASLKHI' A
#
# COMPACT_ATOMS: atom_id res chain seq x y z
N MET A 1 -8.68 10.83 -28.40
CA MET A 1 -8.74 11.10 -26.94
C MET A 1 -9.65 10.07 -26.30
N ALA A 2 -9.16 9.28 -25.34
CA ALA A 2 -9.96 8.29 -24.62
C ALA A 2 -10.23 8.78 -23.19
N ILE A 3 -11.48 8.71 -22.76
CA ILE A 3 -11.89 9.09 -21.40
C ILE A 3 -11.57 7.92 -20.48
N LYS A 4 -10.63 8.09 -19.54
CA LYS A 4 -10.31 7.07 -18.54
C LYS A 4 -11.33 7.16 -17.40
N VAL A 5 -12.20 6.17 -17.28
CA VAL A 5 -13.20 6.08 -16.21
C VAL A 5 -12.75 5.06 -15.19
N THR A 6 -12.57 5.47 -13.93
CA THR A 6 -12.35 4.54 -12.82
C THR A 6 -13.70 4.00 -12.35
N ARG A 7 -13.91 2.69 -12.44
CA ARG A 7 -15.10 2.02 -11.91
C ARG A 7 -14.74 1.25 -10.65
N THR A 8 -15.49 1.49 -9.58
CA THR A 8 -15.42 0.70 -8.36
C THR A 8 -16.32 -0.51 -8.49
N TYR A 9 -15.78 -1.69 -8.24
CA TYR A 9 -16.55 -2.95 -8.19
C TYR A 9 -16.60 -3.45 -6.75
N VAL A 10 -17.81 -3.79 -6.29
CA VAL A 10 -18.02 -4.43 -4.99
C VAL A 10 -18.24 -5.92 -5.23
N GLY A 11 -17.31 -6.74 -4.75
CA GLY A 11 -17.39 -8.20 -4.82
C GLY A 11 -17.62 -8.81 -3.43
N HIS A 12 -18.28 -9.97 -3.39
CA HIS A 12 -18.45 -10.76 -2.17
C HIS A 12 -17.61 -12.03 -2.28
N ILE A 13 -16.82 -12.33 -1.24
CA ILE A 13 -16.05 -13.57 -1.16
C ILE A 13 -16.97 -14.65 -0.59
N THR A 14 -17.24 -15.69 -1.36
CA THR A 14 -18.15 -16.77 -0.97
C THR A 14 -17.48 -17.83 -0.09
N ASN A 15 -16.15 -17.96 -0.17
CA ASN A 15 -15.33 -18.93 0.56
C ASN A 15 -14.51 -18.29 1.69
N GLN A 16 -15.07 -17.30 2.39
CA GLN A 16 -14.39 -16.52 3.45
C GLN A 16 -13.60 -17.40 4.43
N GLN A 17 -14.18 -18.48 4.93
CA GLN A 17 -13.54 -19.36 5.91
C GLN A 17 -12.25 -20.01 5.39
N GLN A 18 -12.14 -20.25 4.08
CA GLN A 18 -10.97 -20.89 3.48
C GLN A 18 -9.83 -19.89 3.22
N VAL A 19 -10.14 -18.61 3.01
CA VAL A 19 -9.16 -17.58 2.61
C VAL A 19 -8.85 -16.57 3.71
N ARG A 20 -9.57 -16.62 4.84
CA ARG A 20 -9.46 -15.65 5.93
C ARG A 20 -8.03 -15.54 6.46
N ASP A 21 -7.39 -16.67 6.73
CA ASP A 21 -6.10 -16.67 7.42
C ASP A 21 -4.99 -16.17 6.48
N ASP A 22 -5.05 -16.53 5.19
CA ASP A 22 -4.16 -15.99 4.15
C ASP A 22 -4.36 -14.48 3.95
N LEU A 23 -5.62 -14.02 3.91
CA LEU A 23 -5.94 -12.59 3.78
C LEU A 23 -5.48 -11.80 5.01
N HIS A 24 -5.59 -12.39 6.20
CA HIS A 24 -5.10 -11.78 7.43
C HIS A 24 -3.57 -11.67 7.44
N SER A 25 -2.87 -12.75 7.07
CA SER A 25 -1.41 -12.77 6.91
C SER A 25 -0.94 -11.71 5.90
N LEU A 26 -1.63 -11.60 4.76
CA LEU A 26 -1.36 -10.57 3.77
C LEU A 26 -1.58 -9.15 4.33
N GLY A 27 -2.68 -8.94 5.07
CA GLY A 27 -2.97 -7.67 5.73
C GLY A 27 -1.89 -7.26 6.73
N ASP A 28 -1.41 -8.21 7.53
CA ASP A 28 -0.32 -7.99 8.50
C ASP A 28 0.99 -7.63 7.80
N ALA A 29 1.36 -8.36 6.74
CA ALA A 29 2.56 -8.08 5.96
C ALA A 29 2.50 -6.70 5.29
N ALA A 30 1.37 -6.37 4.66
CA ALA A 30 1.16 -5.08 4.01
C ALA A 30 1.22 -3.92 5.01
N SER A 31 0.63 -4.08 6.20
CA SER A 31 0.63 -3.06 7.26
C SER A 31 2.04 -2.76 7.77
N LYS A 32 2.89 -3.78 7.90
CA LYS A 32 4.31 -3.61 8.27
C LYS A 32 5.08 -2.80 7.22
N ILE A 33 4.93 -3.16 5.95
CA ILE A 33 5.58 -2.45 4.85
C ILE A 33 5.11 -0.99 4.81
N TRP A 34 3.80 -0.76 4.96
CA TRP A 34 3.25 0.59 4.99
C TRP A 34 3.83 1.43 6.14
N ASN A 35 3.90 0.87 7.34
CA ASN A 35 4.44 1.57 8.50
C ASN A 35 5.91 1.95 8.32
N VAL A 36 6.74 1.01 7.84
CA VAL A 36 8.16 1.29 7.58
C VAL A 36 8.33 2.32 6.47
N ALA A 37 7.65 2.14 5.34
CA ALA A 37 7.73 3.06 4.21
C ALA A 37 7.30 4.48 4.60
N ARG A 38 6.20 4.61 5.37
CA ARG A 38 5.71 5.90 5.86
C ARG A 38 6.71 6.53 6.84
N TRP A 39 7.20 5.76 7.82
CA TRP A 39 8.20 6.25 8.77
C TRP A 39 9.46 6.74 8.06
N THR A 40 9.93 6.04 7.03
CA THR A 40 11.12 6.47 6.29
C THR A 40 10.84 7.68 5.42
N ALA A 41 9.70 7.71 4.72
CA ALA A 41 9.30 8.85 3.89
C ALA A 41 9.21 10.14 4.71
N ASP A 42 8.61 10.09 5.90
CA ASP A 42 8.49 11.24 6.80
C ASP A 42 9.89 11.78 7.20
N ARG A 43 10.86 10.89 7.46
CA ARG A 43 12.24 11.31 7.83
C ARG A 43 13.03 11.86 6.67
N VAL A 44 12.88 11.24 5.50
CA VAL A 44 13.53 11.74 4.28
C VAL A 44 12.98 13.11 3.97
N TRP A 45 11.65 13.30 4.03
CA TRP A 45 11.03 14.63 3.88
C TRP A 45 11.61 15.61 4.89
N ASP A 46 11.58 15.31 6.19
CA ASP A 46 12.11 16.20 7.23
C ASP A 46 13.56 16.62 6.96
N ALA A 47 14.36 15.73 6.36
CA ALA A 47 15.77 16.00 6.05
C ALA A 47 15.97 16.84 4.79
N ILE A 48 15.13 16.68 3.75
CA ILE A 48 15.34 17.31 2.43
C ILE A 48 14.38 18.47 2.14
N GLY A 49 13.32 18.64 2.95
CA GLY A 49 12.30 19.68 2.80
C GLY A 49 11.31 19.44 1.66
N GLU A 50 11.40 18.29 0.97
CA GLU A 50 10.63 17.93 -0.22
C GLU A 50 10.03 16.52 -0.05
N ILE A 51 8.90 16.26 -0.71
CA ILE A 51 8.27 14.92 -0.68
C ILE A 51 9.15 13.94 -1.47
N PRO A 52 9.65 12.85 -0.86
CA PRO A 52 10.45 11.88 -1.58
C PRO A 52 9.62 11.13 -2.62
N ASP A 53 10.22 10.88 -3.78
CA ASP A 53 9.58 10.08 -4.82
C ASP A 53 9.49 8.59 -4.41
N GLY A 54 8.46 7.91 -4.89
CA GLY A 54 8.20 6.52 -4.51
C GLY A 54 9.21 5.49 -5.04
N ALA A 55 10.05 5.81 -6.02
CA ALA A 55 11.18 4.99 -6.46
C ALA A 55 12.39 5.19 -5.54
N SER A 56 12.69 6.41 -5.11
CA SER A 56 13.72 6.68 -4.09
C SER A 56 13.47 5.89 -2.80
N LEU A 57 12.20 5.70 -2.42
CA LEU A 57 11.82 4.91 -1.24
C LEU A 57 11.93 3.38 -1.40
N LYS A 58 12.18 2.87 -2.61
CA LYS A 58 12.32 1.43 -2.89
C LYS A 58 13.76 0.95 -2.87
N HIS A 59 14.72 1.86 -2.76
CA HIS A 59 16.17 1.61 -2.81
C HIS A 59 16.88 1.79 -1.46
N ILE A 60 16.10 1.93 -0.38
CA ILE A 60 16.50 1.99 1.03
C ILE A 60 16.20 0.65 1.70
#